data_AF-A0AAV9MVA0-F1
#
_entry.id   AF-A0AAV9MVA0-F1
#
_cell.length_a   1.000
_cell.length_b   1.000
_cell.length_c   1.000
_cell.angle_alpha   90.00
_cell.angle_beta   90.00
_cell.angle_gamma   90.00
#
_symmetry.space_group_name_H-M   'P 1'
#
loop_
_entity.id
_entity.type
_entity.pdbx_description
1 polymer ?
#
loop_
_entity_poly.entity_id
_entity_poly.type
_entity_poly.pdbx_seq_one_letter_code
_entity_poly.pdbx_strand_id
1 'polypeptide(L)'
;MSPALISTPALREKDFGSLELVQWSSKQAQSAFASKSTSQENPDYRPEEEHTVMESRAETFLAHYLLPLLKTEPEQDIIRAPESIAIVSHGIFLSVLWRSLLSKFYPETVRLGHEVEHTAYDKPLARLPSWSNTGFLQLTISYPAEHDERTMGPIDTSGPSPLFPDRGLTISAINSKEHLNNLKRTRGGVGSAPFDTRQKNLEAFFKRGRHENDLA
;
A
#
# COMPACT_ATOMS: atom_id res chain seq x y z
N MET A 1 -1.77 26.34 4.32
CA MET A 1 -2.28 25.61 3.15
C MET A 1 -2.68 24.22 3.61
N SER A 2 -3.85 23.73 3.21
CA SER A 2 -4.26 22.36 3.48
C SER A 2 -3.56 21.40 2.50
N PRO A 3 -3.23 20.17 2.90
CA PRO A 3 -2.62 19.19 2.00
C PRO A 3 -3.55 18.90 0.81
N ALA A 4 -2.99 18.76 -0.38
CA ALA A 4 -3.74 18.35 -1.56
C ALA A 4 -4.29 16.93 -1.36
N LEU A 5 -5.60 16.76 -1.51
CA LEU A 5 -6.25 15.46 -1.40
C LEU A 5 -6.55 14.92 -2.80
N ILE A 6 -5.93 13.80 -3.14
CA ILE A 6 -6.15 13.10 -4.40
C ILE A 6 -6.82 11.76 -4.10
N SER A 7 -7.97 11.49 -4.75
CA SER A 7 -8.68 10.22 -4.64
C SER A 7 -8.55 9.45 -5.95
N THR A 8 -8.16 8.18 -5.87
CA THR A 8 -8.00 7.31 -7.04
C THR A 8 -8.53 5.91 -6.77
N PRO A 9 -9.28 5.31 -7.72
CA PRO A 9 -9.72 3.91 -7.59
C PRO A 9 -8.55 2.93 -7.57
N ALA A 10 -7.34 3.35 -7.98
CA ALA A 10 -6.16 2.50 -7.94
C ALA A 10 -5.78 2.07 -6.51
N LEU A 11 -6.17 2.84 -5.48
CA LEU A 11 -5.90 2.55 -4.07
C LEU A 11 -7.01 1.77 -3.34
N ARG A 12 -8.06 1.34 -4.04
CA ARG A 12 -9.15 0.57 -3.42
C ARG A 12 -8.66 -0.81 -2.94
N GLU A 13 -9.31 -1.37 -1.92
CA GLU A 13 -9.07 -2.76 -1.48
C GLU A 13 -9.32 -3.76 -2.61
N LYS A 14 -8.84 -4.99 -2.42
CA LYS A 14 -9.25 -6.16 -3.21
C LYS A 14 -10.78 -6.17 -3.37
N ASP A 15 -11.24 -6.28 -4.61
CA ASP A 15 -12.64 -6.54 -4.90
C ASP A 15 -12.94 -8.03 -4.66
N PHE A 16 -13.81 -8.33 -3.70
CA PHE A 16 -14.15 -9.71 -3.35
C PHE A 16 -15.24 -10.31 -4.23
N GLY A 17 -15.73 -9.59 -5.24
CA GLY A 17 -16.77 -10.08 -6.14
C GLY A 17 -18.04 -10.44 -5.37
N SER A 18 -18.58 -11.64 -5.60
CA SER A 18 -19.75 -12.14 -4.87
C SER A 18 -19.51 -12.46 -3.40
N LEU A 19 -18.28 -12.36 -2.91
CA LEU A 19 -17.94 -12.52 -1.49
C LEU A 19 -17.92 -11.17 -0.73
N GLU A 20 -18.13 -10.06 -1.41
CA GLU A 20 -18.32 -8.75 -0.76
C GLU A 20 -19.49 -8.80 0.24
N LEU A 21 -19.30 -8.19 1.42
CA LEU A 21 -20.29 -8.14 2.51
C LEU A 21 -20.69 -9.51 3.10
N VAL A 22 -20.08 -10.60 2.66
CA VAL A 22 -20.30 -11.93 3.23
C VAL A 22 -19.46 -12.07 4.51
N GLN A 23 -20.07 -12.51 5.60
CA GLN A 23 -19.33 -12.75 6.84
C GLN A 23 -18.25 -13.80 6.62
N TRP A 24 -17.02 -13.49 7.04
CA TRP A 24 -15.88 -14.38 6.89
C TRP A 24 -16.07 -15.76 7.55
N SER A 25 -16.79 -15.80 8.68
CA SER A 25 -17.12 -17.03 9.39
C SER A 25 -18.25 -17.85 8.74
N SER A 26 -18.91 -17.33 7.70
CA SER A 26 -20.02 -18.02 7.06
C SER A 26 -19.54 -19.27 6.30
N LYS A 27 -20.42 -20.28 6.21
CA LYS A 27 -20.17 -21.48 5.40
C LYS A 27 -19.91 -21.13 3.93
N GLN A 28 -20.57 -20.09 3.42
CA GLN A 28 -20.39 -19.60 2.06
C GLN A 28 -18.96 -19.12 1.83
N ALA A 29 -18.44 -18.21 2.69
CA ALA A 29 -17.06 -17.75 2.61
C ALA A 29 -16.07 -18.92 2.75
N GLN A 30 -16.24 -19.78 3.76
CA GLN A 30 -15.36 -20.94 3.98
C GLN A 30 -15.35 -21.90 2.78
N SER A 31 -16.52 -22.15 2.16
CA SER A 31 -16.63 -23.01 0.98
C SER A 31 -15.96 -22.42 -0.26
N ALA A 32 -16.09 -21.10 -0.49
CA ALA A 32 -15.45 -20.42 -1.61
C ALA A 32 -13.91 -20.42 -1.50
N PHE A 33 -13.36 -20.32 -0.29
CA PHE A 33 -11.91 -20.44 -0.07
C PHE A 33 -11.40 -21.88 -0.13
N ALA A 34 -12.21 -22.86 0.32
CA ALA A 34 -11.83 -24.28 0.32
C ALA A 34 -11.98 -24.94 -1.06
N SER A 35 -12.88 -24.42 -1.90
CA SER A 35 -13.16 -24.96 -3.23
C SER A 35 -13.00 -23.86 -4.27
N LYS A 36 -11.92 -23.92 -5.05
CA LYS A 36 -11.82 -23.08 -6.26
C LYS A 36 -12.87 -23.45 -7.33
N SER A 37 -13.65 -24.52 -7.13
CA SER A 37 -14.50 -25.13 -8.16
C SER A 37 -16.02 -25.11 -7.89
N THR A 38 -16.52 -25.06 -6.65
CA THR A 38 -17.98 -25.21 -6.41
C THR A 38 -18.79 -23.91 -6.42
N SER A 39 -18.16 -22.73 -6.47
CA SER A 39 -18.88 -21.45 -6.55
C SER A 39 -19.22 -21.02 -7.99
N GLN A 40 -18.70 -21.72 -9.01
CA GLN A 40 -18.90 -21.41 -10.43
C GLN A 40 -20.24 -21.87 -11.01
N GLU A 41 -21.08 -22.58 -10.25
CA GLU A 41 -22.41 -23.04 -10.73
C GLU A 41 -23.49 -21.95 -10.68
N ASN A 42 -23.26 -20.84 -9.97
CA ASN A 42 -24.18 -19.71 -9.96
C ASN A 42 -23.85 -18.74 -11.11
N PRO A 43 -24.77 -18.52 -12.09
CA PRO A 43 -24.54 -17.62 -13.21
C PRO A 43 -24.33 -16.14 -12.80
N ASP A 44 -24.78 -15.74 -11.60
CA ASP A 44 -24.58 -14.40 -11.05
C ASP A 44 -23.30 -14.27 -10.21
N TYR A 45 -22.46 -15.32 -10.15
CA TYR A 45 -21.21 -15.29 -9.41
C TYR A 45 -20.16 -14.42 -10.11
N ARG A 46 -19.71 -13.36 -9.43
CA ARG A 46 -18.56 -12.54 -9.81
C ARG A 46 -17.32 -13.05 -9.05
N PRO A 47 -16.24 -13.45 -9.73
CA PRO A 47 -15.00 -13.84 -9.07
C PRO A 47 -14.37 -12.65 -8.34
N GLU A 48 -13.57 -12.94 -7.32
CA GLU A 48 -12.73 -11.94 -6.66
C GLU A 48 -11.60 -11.46 -7.57
N GLU A 49 -11.07 -10.26 -7.29
CA GLU A 49 -9.93 -9.67 -7.98
C GLU A 49 -8.69 -10.53 -7.82
N GLU A 50 -8.10 -10.92 -8.95
CA GLU A 50 -6.86 -11.66 -8.99
C GLU A 50 -5.68 -10.83 -8.48
N HIS A 51 -4.67 -11.50 -7.90
CA HIS A 51 -3.50 -10.83 -7.36
C HIS A 51 -2.76 -9.97 -8.40
N THR A 52 -2.65 -10.46 -9.63
CA THR A 52 -2.00 -9.75 -10.75
C THR A 52 -2.73 -8.46 -11.14
N VAL A 53 -4.06 -8.41 -10.96
CA VAL A 53 -4.85 -7.19 -11.19
C VAL A 53 -4.53 -6.16 -10.10
N MET A 54 -4.44 -6.58 -8.84
CA MET A 54 -3.98 -5.68 -7.76
C MET A 54 -2.55 -5.17 -8.00
N GLU A 55 -1.63 -6.02 -8.47
CA GLU A 55 -0.28 -5.61 -8.84
C GLU A 55 -0.30 -4.55 -9.95
N SER A 56 -1.08 -4.77 -11.01
CA SER A 56 -1.23 -3.78 -12.08
C SER A 56 -1.78 -2.45 -11.58
N ARG A 57 -2.71 -2.45 -10.61
CA ARG A 57 -3.23 -1.23 -9.98
C ARG A 57 -2.16 -0.54 -9.12
N ALA A 58 -1.40 -1.30 -8.35
CA ALA A 58 -0.30 -0.77 -7.55
C ALA A 58 0.76 -0.10 -8.44
N GLU A 59 1.17 -0.76 -9.53
CA GLU A 59 2.09 -0.21 -10.53
C GLU A 59 1.54 1.07 -11.18
N THR A 60 0.25 1.07 -11.54
CA THR A 60 -0.42 2.26 -12.08
C THR A 60 -0.39 3.42 -11.08
N PHE A 61 -0.69 3.15 -9.81
CA PHE A 61 -0.64 4.16 -8.75
C PHE A 61 0.77 4.72 -8.57
N LEU A 62 1.78 3.84 -8.49
CA LEU A 62 3.18 4.26 -8.38
C LEU A 62 3.55 5.17 -9.55
N ALA A 63 3.33 4.71 -10.78
CA ALA A 63 3.72 5.42 -11.99
C ALA A 63 3.09 6.81 -12.14
N HIS A 64 1.79 6.95 -11.84
CA HIS A 64 1.06 8.20 -12.09
C HIS A 64 1.04 9.16 -10.91
N TYR A 65 1.24 8.69 -9.68
CA TYR A 65 1.08 9.52 -8.48
C TYR A 65 2.38 9.63 -7.68
N LEU A 66 3.05 8.52 -7.36
CA LEU A 66 4.20 8.57 -6.45
C LEU A 66 5.53 8.88 -7.15
N LEU A 67 5.84 8.18 -8.25
CA LEU A 67 7.11 8.36 -8.96
C LEU A 67 7.34 9.80 -9.48
N PRO A 68 6.31 10.54 -9.98
CA PRO A 68 6.50 11.93 -10.40
C PRO A 68 6.97 12.85 -9.27
N LEU A 69 6.47 12.63 -8.04
CA LEU A 69 6.88 13.42 -6.86
C LEU A 69 8.35 13.14 -6.50
N LEU A 70 8.79 11.89 -6.67
CA LEU A 70 10.18 11.52 -6.40
C LEU A 70 11.15 12.11 -7.43
N LYS A 71 10.78 12.18 -8.71
CA LYS A 71 11.65 12.68 -9.79
C LYS A 71 11.84 14.20 -9.83
N THR A 72 11.17 14.95 -8.97
CA THR A 72 11.32 16.39 -8.93
C THR A 72 12.68 16.73 -8.32
N GLU A 73 13.64 17.10 -9.15
CA GLU A 73 14.95 17.58 -8.70
C GLU A 73 14.76 18.85 -7.86
N PRO A 74 15.46 18.97 -6.72
CA PRO A 74 15.42 20.20 -5.95
C PRO A 74 15.98 21.35 -6.80
N GLU A 75 15.17 22.39 -7.02
CA GLU A 75 15.68 23.68 -7.53
C GLU A 75 16.83 24.14 -6.62
N GLN A 76 17.99 24.43 -7.22
CA GLN A 76 19.30 24.46 -6.58
C GLN A 76 19.50 25.45 -5.41
N ASP A 77 18.49 26.22 -4.99
CA ASP A 77 18.65 27.30 -4.00
C ASP A 77 17.58 27.37 -2.91
N ILE A 78 16.70 26.37 -2.77
CA ILE A 78 15.68 26.35 -1.70
C ILE A 78 15.86 25.13 -0.81
N ILE A 79 16.22 25.35 0.45
CA ILE A 79 16.10 24.34 1.52
C ILE A 79 14.61 24.02 1.68
N ARG A 80 14.11 23.07 0.90
CA ARG A 80 12.74 22.58 1.03
C ARG A 80 12.70 21.63 2.22
N ALA A 81 11.72 21.82 3.10
CA ALA A 81 11.39 20.81 4.12
C ALA A 81 11.06 19.49 3.41
N PRO A 82 11.37 18.32 4.02
CA PRO A 82 11.07 17.04 3.42
C PRO A 82 9.59 16.93 3.08
N GLU A 83 9.29 16.61 1.83
CA GLU A 83 7.91 16.43 1.38
C GLU A 83 7.35 15.16 2.03
N SER A 84 6.25 15.33 2.78
CA SER A 84 5.59 14.23 3.47
C SER A 84 4.34 13.82 2.70
N ILE A 85 4.31 12.58 2.23
CA ILE A 85 3.21 12.00 1.46
C ILE A 85 2.51 10.96 2.33
N ALA A 86 1.19 11.11 2.52
CA ALA A 86 0.36 10.11 3.18
C ALA A 86 -0.46 9.34 2.14
N ILE A 87 -0.29 8.01 2.12
CA ILE A 87 -1.08 7.10 1.27
C ILE A 87 -2.05 6.34 2.17
N VAL A 88 -3.35 6.50 1.91
CA VAL A 88 -4.41 5.84 2.68
C VAL A 88 -5.09 4.80 1.80
N SER A 89 -5.10 3.55 2.27
CA SER A 89 -5.68 2.40 1.55
C SER A 89 -6.08 1.31 2.55
N HIS A 90 -6.07 0.05 2.13
CA HIS A 90 -6.59 -1.10 2.87
C HIS A 90 -5.56 -2.22 2.97
N GLY A 91 -5.73 -3.14 3.93
CA GLY A 91 -4.65 -4.04 4.35
C GLY A 91 -4.13 -5.00 3.29
N ILE A 92 -5.00 -5.60 2.48
CA ILE A 92 -4.55 -6.53 1.43
C ILE A 92 -3.85 -5.75 0.33
N PHE A 93 -4.48 -4.69 -0.17
CA PHE A 93 -3.91 -3.86 -1.21
C PHE A 93 -2.60 -3.17 -0.79
N LEU A 94 -2.50 -2.66 0.45
CA LEU A 94 -1.27 -2.07 1.00
C LEU A 94 -0.11 -3.09 1.02
N SER A 95 -0.41 -4.37 1.23
CA SER A 95 0.60 -5.43 1.17
C SER A 95 1.11 -5.66 -0.25
N VAL A 96 0.25 -5.51 -1.27
CA VAL A 96 0.63 -5.56 -2.68
C VAL A 96 1.42 -4.32 -3.07
N LEU A 97 0.91 -3.13 -2.74
CA LEU A 97 1.55 -1.85 -3.00
C LEU A 97 2.95 -1.78 -2.39
N TRP A 98 3.12 -2.28 -1.16
CA TRP A 98 4.43 -2.36 -0.52
C TRP A 98 5.42 -3.18 -1.35
N ARG A 99 5.03 -4.37 -1.83
CA ARG A 99 5.91 -5.22 -2.64
C ARG A 99 6.27 -4.56 -3.97
N SER A 100 5.29 -3.95 -4.64
CA SER A 100 5.50 -3.20 -5.89
C SER A 100 6.43 -2.01 -5.69
N LEU A 101 6.34 -1.31 -4.56
CA LEU A 101 7.25 -0.21 -4.22
C LEU A 101 8.65 -0.74 -3.91
N LEU A 102 8.76 -1.76 -3.05
CA LEU A 102 10.02 -2.36 -2.64
C LEU A 102 10.83 -2.86 -3.85
N SER A 103 10.16 -3.42 -4.86
CA SER A 103 10.81 -3.89 -6.08
C SER A 103 11.38 -2.78 -6.96
N LYS A 104 11.17 -1.49 -6.63
CA LYS A 104 11.75 -0.35 -7.36
C LYS A 104 13.15 0.03 -6.88
N PHE A 105 13.61 -0.59 -5.79
CA PHE A 105 14.90 -0.33 -5.15
C PHE A 105 15.81 -1.55 -5.26
N TYR A 106 17.11 -1.30 -5.29
CA TYR A 106 18.11 -2.37 -5.09
C TYR A 106 18.02 -2.90 -3.65
N PRO A 107 18.03 -4.22 -3.42
CA PRO A 107 17.97 -4.80 -2.07
C PRO A 107 18.99 -4.20 -1.10
N GLU A 108 20.19 -3.87 -1.58
CA GLU A 108 21.32 -3.31 -0.83
C GLU A 108 21.07 -1.86 -0.37
N THR A 109 20.14 -1.17 -1.04
CA THR A 109 19.77 0.22 -0.73
C THR A 109 18.58 0.31 0.23
N VAL A 110 17.98 -0.83 0.58
CA VAL A 110 16.86 -0.92 1.52
C VAL A 110 17.37 -1.21 2.93
N ARG A 111 17.00 -0.37 3.89
CA ARG A 111 17.47 -0.45 5.28
C ARG A 111 16.30 -0.41 6.26
N LEU A 112 16.47 -1.11 7.38
CA LEU A 112 15.62 -0.93 8.55
C LEU A 112 16.21 0.20 9.40
N GLY A 113 15.36 1.10 9.88
CA GLY A 113 15.74 2.08 10.88
C GLY A 113 15.96 1.40 12.24
N HIS A 114 16.77 2.02 13.09
CA HIS A 114 17.16 1.50 14.40
C HIS A 114 15.95 1.11 15.28
N GLU A 115 14.83 1.82 15.17
CA GLU A 115 13.61 1.52 15.93
C GLU A 115 12.91 0.22 15.48
N VAL A 116 13.13 -0.20 14.23
CA VAL A 116 12.52 -1.40 13.63
C VAL A 116 13.43 -2.61 13.73
N GLU A 117 14.76 -2.42 13.65
CA GLU A 117 15.75 -3.51 13.73
C GLU A 117 15.57 -4.40 14.96
N HIS A 118 15.25 -3.82 16.12
CA HIS A 118 15.00 -4.57 17.36
C HIS A 118 13.69 -5.38 17.37
N THR A 119 12.79 -5.12 16.42
CA THR A 119 11.50 -5.80 16.28
C THR A 119 11.45 -6.74 15.07
N ALA A 120 12.56 -6.86 14.34
CA ALA A 120 12.62 -7.53 13.05
C ALA A 120 12.24 -9.02 13.20
N TYR A 121 11.06 -9.33 12.68
CA TYR A 121 10.51 -10.68 12.52
C TYR A 121 11.43 -11.55 11.66
N ASP A 122 11.44 -12.87 11.89
CA ASP A 122 12.12 -13.89 11.06
C ASP A 122 11.58 -14.00 9.61
N LYS A 123 10.77 -13.04 9.15
CA LYS A 123 10.14 -13.05 7.83
C LYS A 123 10.81 -12.06 6.89
N PRO A 124 10.88 -12.36 5.58
CA PRO A 124 11.41 -11.42 4.61
C PRO A 124 10.65 -10.10 4.62
N LEU A 125 11.35 -8.99 4.43
CA LEU A 125 10.82 -7.63 4.43
C LEU A 125 9.69 -7.42 3.41
N ALA A 126 9.70 -8.15 2.30
CA ALA A 126 8.62 -8.17 1.30
C ALA A 126 7.28 -8.73 1.85
N ARG A 127 7.30 -9.37 3.03
CA ARG A 127 6.14 -9.99 3.68
C ARG A 127 5.91 -9.38 5.06
N LEU A 128 5.48 -8.11 5.05
CA LEU A 128 5.02 -7.41 6.24
C LEU A 128 3.85 -8.14 6.92
N PRO A 129 3.67 -7.95 8.25
CA PRO A 129 2.50 -8.47 8.96
C PRO A 129 1.19 -7.83 8.43
N SER A 130 0.06 -8.45 8.77
CA SER A 130 -1.26 -7.88 8.47
C SER A 130 -1.41 -6.48 9.07
N TRP A 131 -1.95 -5.56 8.28
CA TRP A 131 -2.21 -4.20 8.69
C TRP A 131 -3.32 -4.15 9.74
N SER A 132 -3.03 -3.49 10.86
CA SER A 132 -4.07 -3.11 11.81
C SER A 132 -4.90 -1.97 11.23
N ASN A 133 -6.17 -1.85 11.65
CA ASN A 133 -6.93 -0.62 11.36
C ASN A 133 -6.17 0.60 11.86
N THR A 134 -6.06 1.60 10.99
CA THR A 134 -5.28 2.84 11.15
C THR A 134 -3.78 2.65 11.42
N GLY A 135 -3.26 1.42 11.38
CA GLY A 135 -1.83 1.16 11.46
C GLY A 135 -1.11 1.72 10.24
N PHE A 136 0.07 2.28 10.41
CA PHE A 136 0.86 2.88 9.33
C PHE A 136 2.24 2.27 9.19
N LEU A 137 2.76 2.29 7.95
CA LEU A 137 4.16 2.05 7.61
C LEU A 137 4.77 3.43 7.36
N GLN A 138 5.91 3.69 7.97
CA GLN A 138 6.67 4.90 7.72
C GLN A 138 8.02 4.54 7.11
N LEU A 139 8.37 5.24 6.04
CA LEU A 139 9.63 5.09 5.35
C LEU A 139 10.09 6.42 4.78
N THR A 140 11.40 6.52 4.55
CA THR A 140 12.07 7.67 3.94
C THR A 140 12.78 7.19 2.68
N ILE A 141 12.59 7.92 1.58
CA ILE A 141 13.34 7.73 0.34
C ILE A 141 14.33 8.89 0.23
N SER A 142 15.62 8.58 0.12
CA SER A 142 16.68 9.59 0.00
C SER A 142 17.73 9.13 -1.01
N TYR A 143 18.53 10.07 -1.50
CA TYR A 143 19.80 9.69 -2.14
C TYR A 143 20.63 8.90 -1.10
N PRO A 144 21.32 7.82 -1.49
CA PRO A 144 22.23 7.12 -0.61
C PRO A 144 23.28 8.13 -0.13
N ALA A 145 23.51 8.17 1.18
CA ALA A 145 24.51 9.04 1.78
C ALA A 145 25.88 8.64 1.23
N GLU A 146 26.43 9.51 0.38
CA GLU A 146 27.71 9.43 -0.33
C GLU A 146 27.95 8.15 -1.16
N HIS A 147 28.22 8.37 -2.45
CA HIS A 147 28.87 7.40 -3.31
C HIS A 147 30.20 6.98 -2.67
N ASP A 148 30.24 5.81 -2.03
CA ASP A 148 31.50 5.10 -1.88
C ASP A 148 31.85 4.58 -3.29
N GLU A 149 32.62 5.35 -4.06
CA GLU A 149 33.00 5.09 -5.47
C GLU A 149 33.74 3.73 -5.69
N ARG A 150 33.85 2.88 -4.66
CA ARG A 150 34.63 1.64 -4.67
C ARG A 150 33.82 0.36 -4.83
N THR A 151 32.50 0.43 -5.06
CA THR A 151 31.67 -0.79 -5.21
C THR A 151 30.70 -0.74 -6.38
N MET A 152 31.14 -0.25 -7.54
CA MET A 152 30.56 -0.72 -8.80
C MET A 152 31.37 -1.91 -9.30
N GLY A 153 31.03 -3.10 -8.79
CA GLY A 153 31.32 -4.33 -9.52
C GLY A 153 30.53 -4.35 -10.84
N PRO A 154 30.88 -5.22 -11.81
CA PRO A 154 30.17 -5.31 -13.08
C PRO A 154 28.68 -5.58 -12.81
N ILE A 155 27.81 -4.66 -13.24
CA ILE A 155 26.36 -4.83 -13.14
C ILE A 155 25.98 -5.96 -14.11
N ASP A 156 25.71 -7.13 -13.56
CA ASP A 156 25.20 -8.27 -14.32
C ASP A 156 23.79 -7.91 -14.80
N THR A 157 23.65 -7.64 -16.11
CA THR A 157 22.50 -6.97 -16.73
C THR A 157 21.35 -7.95 -17.05
N SER A 158 21.26 -9.06 -16.31
CA SER A 158 20.31 -10.16 -16.59
C SER A 158 18.99 -10.06 -15.81
N GLY A 159 18.86 -9.09 -14.90
CA GLY A 159 17.62 -8.79 -14.16
C GLY A 159 16.96 -7.48 -14.58
N PRO A 160 15.66 -7.29 -14.29
CA PRO A 160 14.99 -6.01 -14.53
C PRO A 160 15.68 -4.91 -13.72
N SER A 161 16.17 -3.86 -14.40
CA SER A 161 16.83 -2.73 -13.74
C SER A 161 15.85 -2.01 -12.80
N PRO A 162 16.19 -1.76 -11.53
CA PRO A 162 15.34 -1.01 -10.63
C PRO A 162 15.18 0.43 -11.12
N LEU A 163 14.00 1.00 -10.82
CA LEU A 163 13.63 2.34 -11.29
C LEU A 163 14.38 3.47 -10.57
N PHE A 164 15.01 3.19 -9.43
CA PHE A 164 15.75 4.17 -8.62
C PHE A 164 17.16 3.67 -8.26
N PRO A 165 18.11 3.69 -9.20
CA PRO A 165 19.48 3.23 -8.93
C PRO A 165 20.25 4.17 -7.98
N ASP A 166 19.82 5.42 -7.87
CA ASP A 166 20.44 6.51 -7.14
C ASP A 166 19.71 6.85 -5.84
N ARG A 167 18.79 6.00 -5.37
CA ARG A 167 18.02 6.23 -4.13
C ARG A 167 17.99 5.00 -3.25
N GLY A 168 18.02 5.23 -1.94
CA GLY A 168 17.76 4.24 -0.91
C GLY A 168 16.43 4.43 -0.22
N LEU A 169 15.99 3.38 0.46
CA LEU A 169 14.73 3.35 1.21
C LEU A 169 15.00 2.89 2.65
N THR A 170 14.66 3.74 3.62
CA THR A 170 14.82 3.44 5.05
C THR A 170 13.46 3.32 5.71
N ILE A 171 13.17 2.19 6.35
CA ILE A 171 11.88 1.92 7.01
C ILE A 171 11.99 2.27 8.49
N SER A 172 11.21 3.24 8.95
CA SER A 172 11.27 3.71 10.35
C SER A 172 10.16 3.15 11.24
N ALA A 173 9.04 2.68 10.68
CA ALA A 173 7.98 2.08 11.49
C ALA A 173 7.16 1.07 10.68
N ILE A 174 6.83 -0.10 11.25
CA ILE A 174 6.00 -1.12 10.61
C ILE A 174 4.70 -1.30 11.42
N ASN A 175 3.55 -1.10 10.76
CA ASN A 175 2.21 -1.27 11.36
C ASN A 175 2.05 -0.51 12.69
N SER A 176 2.67 0.66 12.81
CA SER A 176 2.67 1.46 14.03
C SER A 176 1.27 2.02 14.31
N LYS A 177 0.93 2.05 15.59
CA LYS A 177 -0.30 2.64 16.12
C LYS A 177 0.01 3.66 17.21
N GLU A 178 1.20 4.25 17.18
CA GLU A 178 1.66 5.18 18.21
C GLU A 178 0.68 6.34 18.44
N HIS A 179 0.05 6.85 17.38
CA HIS A 179 -1.00 7.86 17.43
C HIS A 179 -2.23 7.47 18.29
N LEU A 180 -2.41 6.18 18.58
CA LEU A 180 -3.50 5.66 19.43
C LEU A 180 -3.11 5.51 20.91
N ASN A 181 -1.82 5.63 21.28
CA ASN A 181 -1.35 5.34 22.64
C ASN A 181 -2.08 6.17 23.72
N ASN A 182 -2.48 7.39 23.38
CA ASN A 182 -3.16 8.31 24.28
C ASN A 182 -4.68 8.42 24.03
N LEU A 183 -5.23 7.60 23.13
CA LEU A 183 -6.66 7.63 22.81
C LEU A 183 -7.43 6.60 23.63
N LYS A 184 -8.45 7.07 24.35
CA LYS A 184 -9.39 6.19 25.05
C LYS A 184 -10.32 5.56 24.03
N ARG A 185 -10.26 4.24 23.90
CA ARG A 185 -11.25 3.49 23.11
C ARG A 185 -12.63 3.69 23.71
N THR A 186 -13.64 3.92 22.88
CA THR A 186 -15.04 3.93 23.30
C THR A 186 -15.40 2.56 23.90
N ARG A 187 -15.82 2.55 25.17
CA ARG A 187 -16.37 1.35 25.82
C ARG A 187 -17.59 0.91 25.03
N GLY A 188 -17.52 -0.28 24.42
CA GLY A 188 -18.62 -0.83 23.62
C GLY A 188 -18.23 -1.34 22.22
N GLY A 189 -17.01 -1.08 21.75
CA GLY A 189 -16.43 -1.73 20.57
C GLY A 189 -17.23 -1.54 19.28
N VAL A 190 -16.92 -0.49 18.51
CA VAL A 190 -17.49 -0.33 17.14
C VAL A 190 -17.20 -1.53 16.24
N GLY A 191 -16.08 -2.24 16.49
CA GLY A 191 -15.74 -3.49 15.78
C GLY A 191 -16.56 -4.73 16.18
N SER A 192 -17.41 -4.62 17.21
CA SER A 192 -18.36 -5.66 17.64
C SER A 192 -19.78 -5.38 17.13
N ALA A 193 -19.96 -4.34 16.32
CA ALA A 193 -21.28 -3.96 15.83
C ALA A 193 -21.86 -5.08 14.96
N PRO A 194 -23.17 -5.35 15.06
CA PRO A 194 -23.85 -6.28 14.16
C PRO A 194 -23.64 -5.88 12.70
N PHE A 195 -23.67 -6.87 11.81
CA PHE A 195 -23.68 -6.64 10.38
C PHE A 195 -24.77 -5.63 10.01
N ASP A 196 -24.37 -4.52 9.37
CA ASP A 196 -25.28 -3.48 8.93
C ASP A 196 -25.57 -3.67 7.44
N THR A 197 -26.82 -4.00 7.12
CA THR A 197 -27.34 -4.18 5.74
C THR A 197 -27.23 -2.91 4.89
N ARG A 198 -26.95 -1.75 5.50
CA ARG A 198 -26.71 -0.48 4.81
C ARG A 198 -25.27 -0.32 4.32
N GLN A 199 -24.36 -1.24 4.67
CA GLN A 199 -23.01 -1.27 4.13
C GLN A 199 -23.06 -1.46 2.61
N LYS A 200 -22.30 -0.64 1.89
CA LYS A 200 -22.23 -0.64 0.43
C LYS A 200 -20.89 -1.18 -0.03
N ASN A 201 -20.85 -1.70 -1.25
CA ASN A 201 -19.61 -2.11 -1.88
C ASN A 201 -18.62 -0.92 -2.01
N LEU A 202 -17.35 -1.27 -2.15
CA LEU A 202 -16.28 -0.29 -2.16
C LEU A 202 -16.35 0.66 -3.38
N GLU A 203 -16.87 0.19 -4.52
CA GLU A 203 -17.05 1.00 -5.73
C GLU A 203 -17.93 2.24 -5.50
N ALA A 204 -18.89 2.18 -4.58
CA ALA A 204 -19.78 3.29 -4.26
C ALA A 204 -19.03 4.53 -3.73
N PHE A 205 -17.85 4.36 -3.13
CA PHE A 205 -17.05 5.46 -2.58
C PHE A 205 -16.28 6.24 -3.66
N PHE A 206 -15.92 5.59 -4.76
CA PHE A 206 -15.08 6.19 -5.80
C PHE A 206 -15.86 6.93 -6.90
N LYS A 207 -17.19 6.78 -6.95
CA LYS A 207 -18.06 7.46 -7.94
C LYS A 207 -18.30 8.96 -7.65
N ARG A 208 -17.67 9.53 -6.61
CA ARG A 208 -17.90 10.92 -6.14
C ARG A 208 -16.68 11.83 -6.22
N GLY A 209 -15.67 11.50 -7.02
CA GLY A 209 -14.63 12.45 -7.38
C GLY A 209 -15.21 13.54 -8.29
N ARG A 210 -15.24 14.79 -7.82
CA ARG A 210 -15.53 15.96 -8.65
C ARG A 210 -14.48 15.97 -9.77
N HIS A 211 -14.90 15.81 -11.02
CA HIS A 211 -14.07 16.19 -12.15
C HIS A 211 -13.86 17.70 -12.06
N GLU A 212 -12.67 18.13 -11.65
CA GLU A 212 -12.22 19.50 -11.88
C GLU A 212 -11.79 19.59 -13.34
N ASN A 213 -12.80 19.65 -14.22
CA ASN A 213 -12.66 20.12 -15.59
C ASN A 213 -13.44 21.44 -15.66
N ASP A 214 -12.78 22.52 -15.28
CA ASP A 214 -13.14 23.88 -15.70
C ASP A 214 -11.83 24.63 -15.97
N LEU A 215 -11.25 24.36 -17.14
CA LEU A 215 -10.40 25.31 -17.85
C LEU A 215 -10.92 25.36 -19.28
N ALA A 216 -11.78 26.34 -19.54
CA ALA A 216 -12.03 26.91 -20.85
C ALA A 216 -11.25 28.21 -20.97
#